data_AF-M1ZFI2-F1
#
_entry.id   AF-M1ZFI2-F1
#
_cell.length_a   1.000
_cell.length_b   1.000
_cell.length_c   1.000
_cell.angle_alpha   90.00
_cell.angle_beta   90.00
_cell.angle_gamma   90.00
#
_symmetry.space_group_name_H-M   'P 1'
#
loop_
_entity.id
_entity.type
_entity.pdbx_description
1 polymer ?
#
loop_
_entity_poly.entity_id
_entity_poly.type
_entity_poly.pdbx_seq_one_letter_code
_entity_poly.pdbx_strand_id
1 'polypeptide(L)'
;MKVNNYDDLEYIYKFDDKKEKEKVVDSRNNDLDKTAFLRLLTTQLANQDPLNPIEDREFIAQLAQFSTLEQMQNLNKNVEALGEEVLDSMEKLNLNQIQANIHILKEVINIRKAMESYLGIEPEPVDKAELKGKIEMVERLKGENYTKETWEFLEKALINAKAVVEDENATNTEIEKAYKELIIAIDGLEEVESEEDN
;
A
#
# COMPACT_ATOMS: atom_id res chain seq x y z
N MET A 1 33.92 24.60 17.06
CA MET A 1 34.65 23.76 16.08
C MET A 1 33.59 23.01 15.28
N LYS A 2 33.64 23.13 13.94
CA LYS A 2 32.93 22.42 12.85
C LYS A 2 31.62 21.66 13.17
N VAL A 3 30.46 22.19 12.80
CA VAL A 3 29.63 21.87 11.60
C VAL A 3 29.26 20.38 11.47
N ASN A 4 27.97 20.13 11.71
CA ASN A 4 27.04 19.10 11.20
C ASN A 4 27.61 17.77 10.69
N ASN A 5 27.07 16.68 11.24
CA ASN A 5 26.70 15.52 10.44
C ASN A 5 25.41 14.90 11.00
N TYR A 6 24.29 15.58 10.75
CA TYR A 6 23.03 14.86 10.59
C TYR A 6 23.21 14.09 9.27
N ASP A 7 23.73 12.86 9.34
CA ASP A 7 23.73 11.99 8.18
C ASP A 7 22.26 11.78 7.80
N ASP A 8 21.91 12.43 6.70
CA ASP A 8 20.64 12.37 6.00
C ASP A 8 20.19 10.92 5.86
N LEU A 9 19.22 10.52 6.66
CA LEU A 9 18.28 9.51 6.22
C LEU A 9 17.28 10.20 5.29
N GLU A 10 17.77 10.52 4.10
CA GLU A 10 16.95 10.82 2.94
C GLU A 10 16.20 9.53 2.61
N TYR A 11 15.05 9.32 3.28
CA TYR A 11 14.12 8.29 2.88
C TYR A 11 13.59 8.73 1.52
N ILE A 12 14.18 8.16 0.46
CA ILE A 12 13.70 8.30 -0.91
C ILE A 12 12.32 7.62 -0.97
N TYR A 13 11.29 8.32 -0.52
CA TYR A 13 9.94 8.05 -0.99
C TYR A 13 9.93 8.52 -2.44
N LYS A 14 10.23 7.59 -3.35
CA LYS A 14 9.85 7.76 -4.74
C LYS A 14 8.34 7.90 -4.74
N PHE A 15 7.86 9.13 -4.81
CA PHE A 15 6.56 9.40 -5.41
C PHE A 15 6.69 8.87 -6.83
N ASP A 16 6.18 7.67 -7.05
CA ASP A 16 5.87 7.22 -8.40
C ASP A 16 4.78 8.18 -8.88
N ASP A 17 5.20 9.29 -9.49
CA ASP A 17 4.37 10.12 -10.36
C ASP A 17 3.96 9.24 -11.53
N LYS A 18 3.05 8.29 -11.26
CA LYS A 18 2.18 7.72 -12.27
C LYS A 18 1.43 8.91 -12.83
N LYS A 19 1.99 9.48 -13.89
CA LYS A 19 1.28 10.34 -14.83
C LYS A 19 -0.06 9.68 -15.07
N GLU A 20 -1.10 10.28 -14.49
CA GLU A 20 -2.48 9.94 -14.75
C GLU A 20 -2.62 9.92 -16.28
N LYS A 21 -2.71 8.73 -16.84
CA LYS A 21 -3.20 8.58 -18.20
C LYS A 21 -4.69 8.90 -18.07
N GLU A 22 -5.04 10.14 -18.35
CA GLU A 22 -6.39 10.57 -18.67
C GLU A 22 -6.99 9.52 -19.60
N LYS A 23 -7.80 8.62 -19.03
CA LYS A 23 -8.67 7.77 -19.83
C LYS A 23 -9.73 8.72 -20.36
N VAL A 24 -9.54 9.17 -21.59
CA VAL A 24 -10.62 9.77 -22.38
C VAL A 24 -11.68 8.69 -22.52
N VAL A 25 -12.62 8.67 -21.59
CA VAL A 25 -13.81 7.83 -21.65
C VAL A 25 -14.63 8.40 -22.79
N ASP A 26 -14.60 7.73 -23.93
CA ASP A 26 -15.47 8.04 -25.05
C ASP A 26 -16.91 7.64 -24.69
N SER A 27 -17.57 8.52 -23.92
CA SER A 27 -18.96 8.40 -23.51
C SER A 27 -19.95 8.60 -24.67
N ARG A 28 -19.48 8.84 -25.91
CA ARG A 28 -20.36 9.32 -27.00
C ARG A 28 -21.09 8.21 -27.73
N ASN A 29 -20.66 6.95 -27.63
CA ASN A 29 -21.27 5.86 -28.39
C ASN A 29 -22.58 5.34 -27.80
N ASN A 30 -22.76 5.35 -26.48
CA ASN A 30 -23.91 4.69 -25.85
C ASN A 30 -25.23 5.51 -25.93
N ASP A 31 -25.15 6.84 -26.08
CA ASP A 31 -26.33 7.71 -26.26
C ASP A 31 -26.85 7.75 -27.72
N LEU A 32 -25.95 7.54 -28.69
CA LEU A 32 -26.29 7.51 -30.11
C LEU A 32 -27.16 6.30 -30.45
N ASP A 33 -26.85 5.13 -29.88
CA ASP A 33 -27.56 3.87 -30.17
C ASP A 33 -28.99 3.85 -29.61
N LYS A 34 -29.21 4.44 -28.43
CA LYS A 34 -30.56 4.61 -27.84
C LYS A 34 -31.43 5.59 -28.63
N THR A 35 -30.84 6.70 -29.09
CA THR A 35 -31.55 7.73 -29.86
C THR A 35 -31.88 7.24 -31.27
N ALA A 36 -30.95 6.52 -31.90
CA ALA A 36 -31.18 5.85 -33.18
C ALA A 36 -32.29 4.78 -33.06
N PHE A 37 -32.31 4.03 -31.95
CA PHE A 37 -33.35 3.07 -31.64
C PHE A 37 -34.73 3.72 -31.45
N LEU A 38 -34.85 4.75 -30.62
CA LEU A 38 -36.13 5.45 -30.40
C LEU A 38 -36.67 6.08 -31.69
N ARG A 39 -35.77 6.54 -32.56
CA ARG A 39 -36.11 7.06 -33.89
C ARG A 39 -36.57 5.96 -34.84
N LEU A 40 -35.94 4.79 -34.81
CA LEU A 40 -36.37 3.64 -35.59
C LEU A 40 -37.75 3.14 -35.11
N LEU A 41 -37.96 3.07 -33.80
CA LEU A 41 -39.23 2.72 -33.16
C LEU A 41 -40.36 3.67 -33.55
N THR A 42 -40.11 4.98 -33.50
CA THR A 42 -41.11 5.99 -33.91
C THR A 42 -41.37 5.95 -35.42
N THR A 43 -40.34 5.67 -36.24
CA THR A 43 -40.49 5.56 -37.70
C THR A 43 -41.29 4.31 -38.09
N GLN A 44 -41.08 3.18 -37.41
CA GLN A 44 -41.83 1.95 -37.65
C GLN A 44 -43.28 2.11 -37.20
N LEU A 45 -43.55 2.67 -36.02
CA LEU A 45 -44.92 2.99 -35.57
C LEU A 45 -45.68 3.92 -36.55
N ALA A 46 -44.98 4.82 -37.24
CA ALA A 46 -45.57 5.74 -38.22
C ALA A 46 -45.86 5.09 -39.60
N ASN A 47 -45.23 3.96 -39.93
CA ASN A 47 -45.32 3.31 -41.26
C ASN A 47 -45.84 1.87 -41.22
N GLN A 48 -46.36 1.38 -40.09
CA GLN A 48 -46.90 0.02 -40.01
C GLN A 48 -48.25 -0.11 -40.72
N ASP A 49 -48.38 -1.17 -41.52
CA ASP A 49 -49.66 -1.66 -42.04
C ASP A 49 -50.48 -2.23 -40.86
N PRO A 50 -51.70 -1.74 -40.60
CA PRO A 50 -52.51 -2.14 -39.44
C PRO A 50 -52.87 -3.64 -39.36
N LEU A 51 -52.64 -4.41 -40.43
CA LEU A 51 -53.02 -5.83 -40.49
C LEU A 51 -51.95 -6.82 -40.00
N ASN A 52 -50.67 -6.43 -39.81
CA ASN A 52 -49.62 -7.34 -39.27
C ASN A 52 -48.60 -6.67 -38.33
N PRO A 53 -48.99 -6.25 -37.12
CA PRO A 53 -48.14 -5.47 -36.20
C PRO A 53 -47.38 -6.28 -35.13
N ILE A 54 -47.25 -7.61 -35.25
CA ILE A 54 -46.82 -8.48 -34.13
C ILE A 54 -45.30 -8.76 -34.13
N GLU A 55 -44.69 -9.10 -35.28
CA GLU A 55 -43.27 -9.50 -35.35
C GLU A 55 -42.30 -8.37 -34.96
N ASP A 56 -42.52 -7.14 -35.44
CA ASP A 56 -41.62 -6.01 -35.16
C ASP A 56 -41.67 -5.57 -33.69
N ARG A 57 -42.82 -5.75 -33.02
CA ARG A 57 -42.97 -5.39 -31.60
C ARG A 57 -42.22 -6.34 -30.68
N GLU A 58 -42.14 -7.62 -31.02
CA GLU A 58 -41.46 -8.63 -30.20
C GLU A 58 -39.93 -8.45 -30.23
N PHE A 59 -39.37 -8.18 -31.41
CA PHE A 59 -37.94 -7.86 -31.54
C PHE A 59 -37.54 -6.58 -30.79
N ILE A 60 -38.38 -5.53 -30.88
CA ILE A 60 -38.18 -4.27 -30.15
C ILE A 60 -38.24 -4.48 -28.64
N ALA A 61 -39.18 -5.29 -28.16
CA ALA A 61 -39.29 -5.62 -26.74
C ALA A 61 -38.05 -6.36 -26.23
N GLN A 62 -37.50 -7.28 -27.03
CA GLN A 62 -36.25 -7.98 -26.70
C GLN A 62 -35.05 -7.03 -26.68
N LEU A 63 -34.93 -6.10 -27.63
CA LEU A 63 -33.86 -5.10 -27.64
C LEU A 63 -33.94 -4.11 -26.46
N ALA A 64 -35.15 -3.66 -26.11
CA ALA A 64 -35.35 -2.84 -24.91
C ALA A 64 -34.93 -3.62 -23.65
N GLN A 65 -35.26 -4.92 -23.57
CA GLN A 65 -34.81 -5.79 -22.49
C GLN A 65 -33.28 -5.88 -22.43
N PHE A 66 -32.59 -6.05 -23.57
CA PHE A 66 -31.12 -6.04 -23.61
C PHE A 66 -30.53 -4.70 -23.19
N SER A 67 -31.11 -3.57 -23.62
CA SER A 67 -30.63 -2.24 -23.22
C SER A 67 -30.78 -2.02 -21.71
N THR A 68 -31.87 -2.50 -21.09
CA THR A 68 -32.03 -2.43 -19.63
C THR A 68 -31.03 -3.32 -18.89
N LEU A 69 -30.71 -4.51 -19.42
CA LEU A 69 -29.69 -5.40 -18.85
C LEU A 69 -28.29 -4.79 -18.97
N GLU A 70 -27.95 -4.19 -20.11
CA GLU A 70 -26.67 -3.50 -20.28
C GLU A 70 -26.56 -2.29 -19.34
N GLN A 71 -27.63 -1.50 -19.20
CA GLN A 71 -27.70 -0.41 -18.23
C GLN A 71 -27.48 -0.94 -16.80
N MET A 72 -28.09 -2.07 -16.43
CA MET A 72 -27.88 -2.70 -15.13
C MET A 72 -26.45 -3.19 -14.94
N GLN A 73 -25.84 -3.79 -15.97
CA GLN A 73 -24.43 -4.20 -15.93
C GLN A 73 -23.50 -2.99 -15.77
N ASN A 74 -23.79 -1.88 -16.46
CA ASN A 74 -23.04 -0.63 -16.34
C ASN A 74 -23.23 0.00 -14.95
N LEU A 75 -24.43 -0.07 -14.38
CA LEU A 75 -24.67 0.36 -13.00
C LEU A 75 -23.88 -0.48 -12.00
N ASN A 76 -23.85 -1.80 -12.15
CA ASN A 76 -23.05 -2.68 -11.28
C ASN A 76 -21.56 -2.34 -11.34
N LYS A 77 -21.00 -2.12 -12.54
CA LYS A 77 -19.61 -1.68 -12.72
C LYS A 77 -19.33 -0.33 -12.04
N ASN A 78 -20.25 0.62 -12.14
CA ASN A 78 -20.09 1.92 -11.49
C ASN A 78 -20.17 1.80 -9.96
N VAL A 79 -20.99 0.89 -9.44
CA VAL A 79 -21.08 0.61 -7.99
C VAL A 79 -19.80 -0.08 -7.49
N GLU A 80 -19.23 -1.00 -8.27
CA GLU A 80 -17.93 -1.62 -7.97
C GLU A 80 -16.82 -0.57 -7.93
N ALA A 81 -16.74 0.29 -8.95
CA ALA A 81 -15.77 1.38 -9.00
C ALA A 81 -15.91 2.37 -7.82
N LEU A 82 -17.16 2.71 -7.44
CA LEU A 82 -17.42 3.51 -6.25
C LEU A 82 -16.97 2.81 -4.97
N GLY A 83 -17.14 1.49 -4.88
CA GLY A 83 -16.64 0.69 -3.76
C GLY A 83 -15.12 0.76 -3.63
N GLU A 84 -14.40 0.65 -4.75
CA GLU A 84 -12.94 0.81 -4.80
C GLU A 84 -12.51 2.23 -4.39
N GLU A 85 -13.17 3.27 -4.91
CA GLU A 85 -12.87 4.67 -4.57
C GLU A 85 -13.12 4.97 -3.08
N VAL A 86 -14.20 4.42 -2.50
CA VAL A 86 -14.48 4.56 -1.06
C VAL A 86 -13.39 3.88 -0.24
N LEU A 87 -12.96 2.67 -0.60
CA LEU A 87 -11.88 1.98 0.11
C LEU A 87 -10.56 2.75 0.03
N ASP A 88 -10.18 3.24 -1.14
CA ASP A 88 -9.00 4.10 -1.34
C ASP A 88 -9.09 5.39 -0.51
N SER A 89 -10.28 6.01 -0.45
CA SER A 89 -10.50 7.21 0.37
C SER A 89 -10.33 6.93 1.86
N MET A 90 -10.82 5.79 2.36
CA MET A 90 -10.67 5.38 3.75
C MET A 90 -9.22 5.08 4.10
N GLU A 91 -8.49 4.43 3.18
CA GLU A 91 -7.04 4.19 3.33
C GLU A 91 -6.27 5.51 3.41
N LYS A 92 -6.52 6.45 2.49
CA LYS A 92 -5.90 7.78 2.50
C LYS A 92 -6.19 8.56 3.79
N LEU A 93 -7.41 8.51 4.30
CA LEU A 93 -7.76 9.15 5.57
C LEU A 93 -7.00 8.53 6.75
N ASN A 94 -6.88 7.21 6.79
CA ASN A 94 -6.11 6.51 7.81
C ASN A 94 -4.61 6.89 7.73
N LEU A 95 -4.04 6.88 6.53
CA LEU A 95 -2.64 7.30 6.30
C LEU A 95 -2.41 8.74 6.76
N ASN A 96 -3.29 9.67 6.43
CA ASN A 96 -3.19 11.06 6.89
C ASN A 96 -3.23 11.15 8.43
N GLN A 97 -4.11 10.39 9.09
CA GLN A 97 -4.18 10.34 10.56
C GLN A 97 -2.90 9.76 11.18
N ILE A 98 -2.36 8.69 10.60
CA ILE A 98 -1.09 8.08 11.04
C ILE A 98 0.05 9.08 10.88
N GLN A 99 0.13 9.79 9.75
CA GLN A 99 1.17 10.80 9.50
C GLN A 99 1.10 11.95 10.52
N ALA A 100 -0.10 12.44 10.82
CA ALA A 100 -0.30 13.47 11.84
C ALA A 100 0.19 12.98 13.22
N ASN A 101 -0.17 11.75 13.59
CA ASN A 101 0.27 11.14 14.86
C ASN A 101 1.81 10.98 14.91
N ILE A 102 2.44 10.57 13.80
CA ILE A 102 3.91 10.49 13.69
C ILE A 102 4.55 11.86 13.88
N HIS A 103 4.00 12.91 13.28
CA HIS A 103 4.53 14.27 13.43
C HIS A 103 4.46 14.74 14.90
N ILE A 104 3.33 14.53 15.57
CA ILE A 104 3.18 14.84 17.00
C ILE A 104 4.22 14.08 17.83
N LEU A 105 4.40 12.79 17.57
CA LEU A 105 5.38 11.98 18.30
C LEU A 105 6.81 12.50 18.11
N LYS A 106 7.19 12.94 16.90
CA LYS A 106 8.50 13.55 16.64
C LYS A 106 8.71 14.80 17.48
N GLU A 107 7.71 15.69 17.52
CA GLU A 107 7.78 16.90 18.35
C GLU A 107 7.88 16.57 19.84
N VAL A 108 7.12 15.58 20.34
CA VAL A 108 7.21 15.12 21.73
C VAL A 108 8.60 14.56 22.06
N ILE A 109 9.21 13.79 21.15
CA ILE A 109 10.58 13.29 21.31
C ILE A 109 11.59 14.45 21.37
N ASN A 110 11.45 15.46 20.50
CA ASN A 110 12.30 16.64 20.51
C ASN A 110 12.19 17.40 21.84
N ILE A 111 10.96 17.56 22.36
CA ILE A 111 10.71 18.17 23.66
C ILE A 111 11.34 17.35 24.79
N ARG A 112 11.17 16.01 24.78
CA ARG A 112 11.82 15.12 25.76
C ARG A 112 13.33 15.31 25.76
N LYS A 113 13.97 15.26 24.59
CA LYS A 113 15.43 15.45 24.44
C LYS A 113 15.88 16.82 24.95
N ALA A 114 15.12 17.88 24.66
CA ALA A 114 15.41 19.22 25.15
C ALA A 114 15.27 19.33 26.68
N MET A 115 14.25 18.68 27.28
CA MET A 115 14.06 18.62 28.73
C MET A 115 15.16 17.81 29.43
N GLU A 116 15.54 16.66 28.89
CA GLU A 116 16.66 15.84 29.37
C GLU A 116 17.97 16.64 29.40
N SER A 117 18.27 17.35 28.30
CA SER A 117 19.42 18.24 28.20
C SER A 117 19.38 19.38 29.23
N TYR A 118 18.21 19.99 29.46
CA TYR A 118 18.07 21.10 30.41
C TYR A 118 18.24 20.65 31.87
N LEU A 119 17.67 19.48 32.22
CA LEU A 119 17.69 18.97 33.59
C LEU A 119 18.97 18.18 33.93
N GLY A 120 19.87 17.99 32.96
CA GLY A 120 21.02 17.11 33.12
C GLY A 120 20.62 15.67 33.43
N ILE A 121 19.43 15.27 33.01
CA ILE A 121 18.95 13.89 33.12
C ILE A 121 19.61 13.15 31.98
N GLU A 122 20.59 12.31 32.31
CA GLU A 122 21.07 11.32 31.36
C GLU A 122 19.89 10.39 31.02
N PRO A 123 19.64 10.14 29.72
CA PRO A 123 18.54 9.27 29.34
C PRO A 123 18.77 7.91 30.00
N GLU A 124 17.74 7.37 30.67
CA GLU A 124 17.83 5.98 31.09
C GLU A 124 18.09 5.12 29.84
N PRO A 125 19.05 4.17 29.92
CA PRO A 125 19.32 3.28 28.82
C PRO A 125 18.03 2.53 28.50
N VAL A 126 17.58 2.62 27.24
CA VAL A 126 16.46 1.80 26.74
C VAL A 126 16.84 0.35 26.98
N ASP A 127 15.95 -0.36 27.67
CA ASP A 127 16.19 -1.73 28.08
C ASP A 127 16.60 -2.59 26.86
N LYS A 128 17.84 -3.09 26.90
CA LYS A 128 18.40 -3.95 25.85
C LYS A 128 17.70 -5.31 25.79
N ALA A 129 16.73 -5.59 26.67
CA ALA A 129 15.97 -6.84 26.70
C ALA A 129 15.35 -7.19 25.33
N GLU A 130 14.78 -6.23 24.62
CA GLU A 130 14.13 -6.50 23.33
C GLU A 130 15.16 -6.88 22.25
N LEU A 131 16.27 -6.13 22.18
CA LEU A 131 17.38 -6.41 21.27
C LEU A 131 18.03 -7.76 21.59
N LYS A 132 18.27 -8.06 22.87
CA LYS A 132 18.78 -9.36 23.32
C LYS A 132 17.86 -10.51 22.93
N GLY A 133 16.54 -10.35 23.12
CA GLY A 133 15.56 -11.36 22.73
C GLY A 133 15.57 -11.65 21.22
N LYS A 134 15.77 -10.62 20.37
CA LYS A 134 15.90 -10.81 18.92
C LYS A 134 17.22 -11.48 18.53
N ILE A 135 18.33 -11.11 19.16
CA ILE A 135 19.63 -11.78 18.97
C ILE A 135 19.51 -13.28 19.27
N GLU A 136 18.91 -13.64 20.41
CA GLU A 136 18.70 -15.05 20.78
C GLU A 136 17.81 -15.82 19.79
N MET A 137 16.81 -15.16 19.19
CA MET A 137 15.98 -15.76 18.15
C MET A 137 16.81 -16.03 16.88
N VAL A 138 17.58 -15.04 16.44
CA VAL A 138 18.44 -15.14 15.25
C VAL A 138 19.50 -16.24 15.41
N GLU A 139 20.10 -16.37 16.58
CA GLU A 139 21.12 -17.40 16.87
C GLU A 139 20.58 -18.83 16.80
N ARG A 140 19.25 -19.02 16.88
CA ARG A 140 18.61 -20.33 16.73
C ARG A 140 18.37 -20.70 15.26
N LEU A 141 18.47 -19.74 14.35
CA LEU A 141 18.30 -19.97 12.92
C LEU A 141 19.49 -20.76 12.38
N LYS A 142 19.23 -21.62 11.40
CA LYS A 142 20.26 -22.39 10.70
C LYS A 142 20.46 -21.78 9.32
N GLY A 143 21.66 -21.25 9.06
CA GLY A 143 21.99 -20.64 7.78
C GLY A 143 21.84 -21.57 6.58
N GLU A 144 21.86 -22.89 6.81
CA GLU A 144 21.60 -23.92 5.80
C GLU A 144 20.20 -23.81 5.15
N ASN A 145 19.24 -23.20 5.84
CA ASN A 145 17.88 -23.04 5.35
C ASN A 145 17.70 -21.79 4.49
N TYR A 146 18.70 -20.92 4.38
CA TYR A 146 18.57 -19.60 3.76
C TYR A 146 19.57 -19.35 2.64
N THR A 147 19.20 -18.48 1.71
CA THR A 147 20.09 -18.08 0.62
C THR A 147 21.32 -17.38 1.20
N LYS A 148 22.49 -17.66 0.61
CA LYS A 148 23.77 -17.12 1.09
C LYS A 148 23.76 -15.59 1.17
N GLU A 149 23.14 -14.92 0.20
CA GLU A 149 23.09 -13.46 0.12
C GLU A 149 22.30 -12.83 1.28
N THR A 150 21.11 -13.36 1.57
CA THR A 150 20.26 -12.85 2.65
C THR A 150 20.80 -13.24 4.03
N TRP A 151 21.43 -14.41 4.13
CA TRP A 151 22.12 -14.84 5.34
C TRP A 151 23.33 -13.96 5.69
N GLU A 152 24.18 -13.62 4.71
CA GLU A 152 25.31 -12.71 4.94
C GLU A 152 24.86 -11.31 5.39
N PHE A 153 23.69 -10.85 4.93
CA PHE A 153 23.10 -9.59 5.38
C PHE A 153 22.64 -9.67 6.85
N LEU A 154 22.01 -10.78 7.24
CA LEU A 154 21.65 -11.07 8.64
C LEU A 154 22.85 -11.18 9.57
N GLU A 155 23.93 -11.86 9.16
CA GLU A 155 25.14 -12.00 9.97
C GLU A 155 25.77 -10.64 10.29
N LYS A 156 25.82 -9.73 9.31
CA LYS A 156 26.32 -8.35 9.52
C LYS A 156 25.47 -7.59 10.53
N ALA A 157 24.15 -7.68 10.40
CA ALA A 157 23.23 -7.05 11.34
C ALA A 157 23.34 -7.64 12.75
N LEU A 158 23.52 -8.97 12.87
CA LEU A 158 23.72 -9.66 14.15
C LEU A 158 25.01 -9.22 14.85
N ILE A 159 26.11 -9.06 14.10
CA ILE A 159 27.38 -8.58 14.65
C ILE A 159 27.23 -7.16 15.19
N ASN A 160 26.58 -6.26 14.44
CA ASN A 160 26.32 -4.89 14.90
C ASN A 160 25.46 -4.89 16.17
N ALA A 161 24.37 -5.66 16.17
CA ALA A 161 23.48 -5.79 17.32
C ALA A 161 24.20 -6.30 18.58
N LYS A 162 25.08 -7.29 18.44
CA LYS A 162 25.89 -7.81 19.56
C LYS A 162 26.87 -6.75 20.09
N ALA A 163 27.56 -6.03 19.21
CA ALA A 163 28.47 -4.97 19.60
C ALA A 163 27.75 -3.86 20.41
N VAL A 164 26.56 -3.46 19.98
CA VAL A 164 25.73 -2.47 20.68
C VAL A 164 25.21 -3.01 22.02
N VAL A 165 24.94 -4.32 22.13
CA VAL A 165 24.54 -4.93 23.40
C VAL A 165 25.69 -4.96 24.41
N GLU A 166 26.92 -5.21 23.95
CA GLU A 166 28.13 -5.26 24.78
C GLU A 166 28.64 -3.87 25.21
N ASP A 167 28.32 -2.81 24.46
CA ASP A 167 28.72 -1.45 24.81
C ASP A 167 27.87 -0.88 25.96
N GLU A 168 28.47 -0.75 27.15
CA GLU A 168 27.84 -0.18 28.34
C GLU A 168 27.41 1.29 28.17
N ASN A 169 28.00 2.02 27.20
CA ASN A 169 27.70 3.42 26.91
C ASN A 169 26.85 3.60 25.63
N ALA A 170 26.33 2.51 25.05
CA ALA A 170 25.50 2.58 23.86
C ALA A 170 24.32 3.54 24.06
N THR A 171 24.18 4.49 23.14
CA THR A 171 23.08 5.44 23.15
C THR A 171 21.77 4.76 22.73
N ASN A 172 20.64 5.32 23.16
CA ASN A 172 19.32 4.83 22.75
C ASN A 172 19.16 4.82 21.22
N THR A 173 19.77 5.79 20.52
CA THR A 173 19.79 5.83 19.05
C THR A 173 20.53 4.64 18.45
N GLU A 174 21.66 4.22 19.03
CA GLU A 174 22.43 3.07 18.56
C GLU A 174 21.67 1.76 18.83
N ILE A 175 21.01 1.65 19.99
CA ILE A 175 20.16 0.50 20.34
C ILE A 175 18.98 0.38 19.37
N GLU A 176 18.25 1.47 19.10
CA GLU A 176 17.13 1.51 18.15
C GLU A 176 17.59 1.20 16.72
N LYS A 177 18.73 1.75 16.29
CA LYS A 177 19.29 1.50 14.97
C LYS A 177 19.65 0.02 14.79
N ALA A 178 20.38 -0.56 15.75
CA ALA A 178 20.75 -1.96 15.73
C ALA A 178 19.54 -2.89 15.73
N TYR A 179 18.51 -2.56 16.52
CA TYR A 179 17.25 -3.28 16.52
C TYR A 179 16.58 -3.26 15.15
N LYS A 180 16.45 -2.08 14.54
CA LYS A 180 15.82 -1.92 13.22
C LYS A 180 16.59 -2.65 12.13
N GLU A 181 17.92 -2.53 12.11
CA GLU A 181 18.77 -3.24 11.14
C GLU A 181 18.62 -4.76 11.26
N LEU A 182 18.55 -5.28 12.49
CA LEU A 182 18.35 -6.70 12.75
C LEU A 182 16.97 -7.19 12.26
N ILE A 183 15.90 -6.42 12.51
CA ILE A 183 14.55 -6.76 12.00
C ILE A 183 14.51 -6.77 10.48
N ILE A 184 15.06 -5.74 9.83
CA ILE A 184 15.10 -5.67 8.35
C ILE A 184 15.85 -6.89 7.78
N ALA A 185 16.94 -7.30 8.43
CA ALA A 185 17.69 -8.44 7.96
C ALA A 185 16.98 -9.78 8.20
N ILE A 186 16.19 -9.91 9.27
CA ILE A 186 15.32 -11.08 9.51
C ILE A 186 14.21 -11.14 8.46
N ASP A 187 13.53 -10.01 8.23
CA ASP A 187 12.41 -9.93 7.27
C ASP A 187 12.87 -10.13 5.82
N GLY A 188 14.15 -9.84 5.54
CA GLY A 188 14.77 -10.04 4.24
C GLY A 188 15.37 -11.42 4.00
N LEU A 189 15.19 -12.39 4.90
CA LEU A 189 15.67 -13.76 4.71
C LEU A 189 14.86 -14.48 3.63
N GLU A 190 15.57 -15.11 2.69
CA GLU A 190 14.99 -15.96 1.67
C GLU A 190 15.42 -17.41 1.93
N GLU A 191 14.47 -18.35 1.93
CA GLU A 191 14.77 -19.76 2.13
C GLU A 191 15.44 -20.37 0.89
N VAL A 192 16.35 -21.33 1.08
CA VAL A 192 16.86 -22.15 -0.03
C VAL A 192 15.71 -23.04 -0.49
N GLU A 193 15.29 -22.93 -1.75
CA GLU A 193 14.30 -23.85 -2.32
C GLU A 193 14.78 -25.29 -2.10
N SER A 194 13.99 -26.08 -1.37
CA SER A 194 14.19 -27.52 -1.30
C SER A 194 13.87 -28.10 -2.68
N GLU A 195 14.88 -28.60 -3.38
CA GLU A 195 14.68 -29.59 -4.44
C GLU A 195 14.14 -30.88 -3.79
N GLU A 196 12.86 -30.89 -3.42
CA GLU A 196 12.11 -32.13 -3.22
C GLU A 196 11.19 -32.37 -4.43
N ASP A 197 11.51 -33.47 -5.11
CA ASP A 197 10.71 -34.28 -6.03
C ASP A 197 10.44 -33.76 -7.46
N ASN A 198 11.28 -34.25 -8.38
CA ASN A 198 10.86 -34.57 -9.75
C ASN A 198 11.33 -35.99 -10.13
#